data_AF-X6FF75-F1
#
_entry.id   AF-X6FF75-F1
#
_cell.length_a   1.000
_cell.length_b   1.000
_cell.length_c   1.000
_cell.angle_alpha   90.00
_cell.angle_beta   90.00
_cell.angle_gamma   90.00
#
_symmetry.space_group_name_H-M   'P 1'
#
loop_
_entity.id
_entity.type
_entity.pdbx_description
1 polymer ?
#
loop_
_entity_poly.entity_id
_entity_poly.type
_entity_poly.pdbx_seq_one_letter_code
_entity_poly.pdbx_strand_id
1 'polypeptide(L)'
;MSHDEDHITSTGEKLVRMANQIAAFFHSRPREEGVAGVAEHINKFWEPRMRRQFFEMLDSGGEDFDELVVVAAARIKRPITPAEADLKLGIKVPPGDLAGAQK
;
A
#
# COMPACT_ATOMS: atom_id res chain seq x y z
N MET A 1 7.59 -34.09 4.03
CA MET A 1 7.71 -32.96 3.10
C MET A 1 7.16 -31.75 3.83
N SER A 2 8.06 -30.90 4.32
CA SER A 2 7.75 -29.67 5.02
C SER A 2 7.06 -28.74 4.03
N HIS A 3 5.82 -28.35 4.28
CA HIS A 3 5.20 -27.28 3.52
C HIS A 3 5.48 -25.98 4.29
N ASP A 4 6.72 -25.52 4.20
CA ASP A 4 7.19 -24.20 4.65
C ASP A 4 7.75 -23.48 3.40
N GLU A 5 6.96 -23.35 2.35
CA GLU A 5 7.49 -22.86 1.06
C GLU A 5 6.57 -21.93 0.25
N ASP A 6 5.35 -21.59 0.69
CA ASP A 6 4.53 -20.62 -0.08
C ASP A 6 3.45 -19.87 0.71
N HIS A 7 3.78 -19.30 1.87
CA HIS A 7 2.91 -18.31 2.54
C HIS A 7 3.24 -16.85 2.15
N ILE A 8 4.06 -16.67 1.11
CA ILE A 8 4.64 -15.40 0.65
C ILE A 8 4.51 -15.20 -0.87
N THR A 9 3.53 -15.81 -1.54
CA THR A 9 3.06 -15.25 -2.82
C THR A 9 2.61 -13.81 -2.54
N SER A 10 3.36 -12.86 -3.10
CA SER A 10 3.93 -11.73 -2.37
C SER A 10 2.86 -10.76 -1.88
N THR A 11 2.92 -10.35 -0.60
CA THR A 11 2.01 -9.35 -0.02
C THR A 11 1.89 -8.10 -0.90
N GLY A 12 2.97 -7.75 -1.61
CA GLY A 12 3.00 -6.69 -2.61
C GLY A 12 2.12 -6.98 -3.84
N GLU A 13 2.27 -8.13 -4.49
CA GLU A 13 1.45 -8.53 -5.65
C GLU A 13 -0.05 -8.53 -5.32
N LYS A 14 -0.41 -8.96 -4.10
CA LYS A 14 -1.80 -8.89 -3.62
C LYS A 14 -2.29 -7.45 -3.49
N LEU A 15 -1.47 -6.54 -2.94
CA LEU A 15 -1.80 -5.11 -2.83
C LEU A 15 -1.97 -4.45 -4.20
N VAL A 16 -1.10 -4.77 -5.16
CA VAL A 16 -1.21 -4.31 -6.55
C VAL A 16 -2.54 -4.77 -7.16
N ARG A 17 -2.85 -6.07 -7.05
CA ARG A 17 -4.11 -6.62 -7.57
C ARG A 17 -5.33 -5.97 -6.94
N MET A 18 -5.33 -5.75 -5.62
CA MET A 18 -6.43 -5.05 -4.94
C MET A 18 -6.57 -3.60 -5.42
N ALA A 19 -5.46 -2.86 -5.57
CA ALA A 19 -5.49 -1.49 -6.08
C ALA A 19 -6.09 -1.43 -7.50
N ASN A 20 -5.64 -2.33 -8.38
CA ASN A 20 -6.13 -2.41 -9.75
C ASN A 20 -7.61 -2.84 -9.80
N GLN A 21 -8.08 -3.70 -8.91
CA GLN A 21 -9.50 -4.04 -8.79
C GLN A 21 -10.35 -2.83 -8.38
N ILE A 22 -9.87 -2.00 -7.46
CA ILE A 22 -10.54 -0.76 -7.07
C ILE A 22 -10.60 0.19 -8.28
N ALA A 23 -9.50 0.37 -9.00
CA ALA A 23 -9.48 1.20 -10.21
C ALA A 23 -10.42 0.68 -11.31
N ALA A 24 -10.44 -0.63 -11.56
CA ALA A 24 -11.34 -1.24 -12.53
C ALA A 24 -12.82 -0.95 -12.21
N PHE A 25 -13.20 -0.96 -10.94
CA PHE A 25 -14.55 -0.57 -10.50
C PHE A 25 -14.88 0.89 -10.85
N PHE A 26 -13.92 1.79 -10.62
CA PHE A 26 -14.07 3.22 -10.92
C PHE A 26 -13.86 3.58 -12.40
N HIS A 27 -13.41 2.66 -13.24
CA HIS A 27 -13.21 2.89 -14.67
C HIS A 27 -14.53 3.18 -15.43
N SER A 28 -15.68 2.81 -14.86
CA SER A 28 -17.00 3.15 -15.40
C SER A 28 -17.44 4.59 -15.08
N ARG A 29 -16.69 5.30 -14.22
CA ARG A 29 -16.95 6.69 -13.81
C ARG A 29 -16.06 7.64 -14.62
N PRO A 30 -16.42 8.94 -14.71
CA PRO A 30 -15.52 9.91 -15.33
C PRO A 30 -14.18 9.97 -14.58
N ARG A 31 -13.10 10.17 -15.32
CA ARG A 31 -11.71 10.04 -14.84
C ARG A 31 -11.46 10.81 -13.55
N GLU A 32 -11.96 12.04 -13.44
CA GLU A 32 -11.78 12.88 -12.24
C GLU A 32 -12.46 12.32 -11.00
N GLU A 33 -13.69 11.82 -11.15
CA GLU A 33 -14.44 11.14 -10.06
C GLU A 33 -13.82 9.80 -9.71
N GLY A 34 -13.35 9.05 -10.73
CA GLY A 34 -12.67 7.78 -10.50
C GLY A 34 -11.41 7.96 -9.66
N VAL A 35 -10.55 8.92 -10.01
CA VAL A 35 -9.32 9.21 -9.27
C VAL A 35 -9.62 9.61 -7.83
N ALA A 36 -10.63 10.46 -7.61
CA ALA A 36 -11.06 10.85 -6.28
C ALA A 36 -11.62 9.64 -5.49
N GLY A 37 -12.43 8.80 -6.12
CA GLY A 37 -13.03 7.61 -5.53
C GLY A 37 -12.02 6.55 -5.13
N VAL A 38 -11.03 6.26 -5.99
CA VAL A 38 -9.93 5.32 -5.68
C VAL A 38 -9.13 5.83 -4.48
N ALA A 39 -8.73 7.11 -4.49
CA ALA A 39 -7.97 7.69 -3.39
C ALA A 39 -8.75 7.67 -2.08
N GLU A 40 -10.04 8.01 -2.10
CA GLU A 40 -10.89 7.97 -0.91
C GLU A 40 -11.04 6.54 -0.39
N HIS A 41 -11.27 5.57 -1.27
CA HIS A 41 -11.40 4.16 -0.91
C HIS A 41 -10.13 3.64 -0.23
N ILE A 42 -8.96 3.89 -0.82
CA ILE A 42 -7.68 3.49 -0.21
C ILE A 42 -7.49 4.20 1.14
N ASN A 43 -7.79 5.49 1.26
CA ASN A 43 -7.68 6.19 2.54
C ASN A 43 -8.64 5.65 3.62
N LYS A 44 -9.85 5.21 3.26
CA LYS A 44 -10.88 4.72 4.20
C LYS A 44 -10.65 3.27 4.62
N PHE A 45 -10.27 2.41 3.68
CA PHE A 45 -10.21 0.97 3.90
C PHE A 45 -8.79 0.45 4.14
N TRP A 46 -7.75 1.16 3.68
CA TRP A 46 -6.38 0.68 3.86
C TRP A 46 -5.72 1.24 5.11
N GLU A 47 -5.13 0.32 5.86
CA GLU A 47 -4.36 0.65 7.04
C GLU A 47 -3.07 1.41 6.68
N PRO A 48 -2.48 2.16 7.63
CA PRO A 48 -1.24 2.90 7.40
C PRO A 48 -0.10 2.04 6.84
N ARG A 49 0.01 0.77 7.26
CA ARG A 49 1.03 -0.16 6.75
C ARG A 49 0.84 -0.49 5.27
N MET A 50 -0.39 -0.79 4.86
CA MET A 50 -0.72 -1.10 3.47
C MET A 50 -0.44 0.10 2.57
N ARG A 51 -0.81 1.31 3.02
CA ARG A 51 -0.51 2.55 2.28
C ARG A 51 0.99 2.77 2.12
N ARG A 52 1.79 2.47 3.15
CA ARG A 52 3.26 2.53 3.04
C ARG A 52 3.77 1.56 1.98
N GLN A 53 3.43 0.27 2.11
CA GLN A 53 3.89 -0.75 1.15
C GLN A 53 3.48 -0.42 -0.28
N PHE A 54 2.28 0.14 -0.46
CA PHE A 54 1.82 0.65 -1.74
C PHE A 54 2.69 1.76 -2.32
N PHE A 55 3.07 2.75 -1.51
CA PHE A 55 4.00 3.79 -1.95
C PHE A 55 5.40 3.24 -2.20
N GLU A 56 5.88 2.27 -1.43
CA GLU A 56 7.19 1.63 -1.67
C GLU A 56 7.22 0.86 -3.00
N MET A 57 6.12 0.19 -3.37
CA MET A 57 6.01 -0.47 -4.68
C MET A 57 5.85 0.52 -5.84
N LEU A 58 5.11 1.61 -5.63
CA LEU A 58 5.04 2.69 -6.62
C LEU A 58 6.41 3.33 -6.87
N ASP A 59 7.20 3.53 -5.82
CA ASP A 59 8.55 4.10 -5.91
C ASP A 59 9.55 3.12 -6.56
N SER A 60 9.36 1.81 -6.32
CA SER A 60 10.20 0.75 -6.89
C SER A 60 10.02 0.52 -8.40
N GLY A 61 9.02 1.14 -9.03
CA GLY A 61 8.82 1.07 -10.48
C GLY A 61 7.39 1.35 -10.91
N GLY A 62 6.41 0.99 -10.07
CA GLY A 62 5.00 1.33 -10.31
C GLY A 62 4.37 0.73 -11.59
N GLU A 63 5.10 -0.12 -12.32
CA GLU A 63 4.74 -0.62 -13.65
C GLU A 63 3.49 -1.52 -13.64
N ASP A 64 3.19 -2.17 -12.52
CA ASP A 64 2.04 -3.06 -12.37
C ASP A 64 0.76 -2.34 -11.93
N PHE A 65 0.80 -1.02 -11.65
CA PHE A 65 -0.37 -0.27 -11.24
C PHE A 65 -1.11 0.35 -12.42
N ASP A 66 -2.44 0.32 -12.34
CA ASP A 66 -3.30 1.02 -13.30
C ASP A 66 -3.06 2.54 -13.26
N GLU A 67 -3.16 3.22 -14.42
CA GLU A 67 -2.95 4.66 -14.52
C GLU A 67 -3.84 5.44 -13.53
N LEU A 68 -5.07 4.96 -13.31
CA LEU A 68 -6.03 5.57 -12.40
C LEU A 68 -5.56 5.47 -10.94
N VAL A 69 -4.89 4.38 -10.56
CA VAL A 69 -4.26 4.19 -9.25
C VAL A 69 -3.05 5.11 -9.08
N VAL A 70 -2.20 5.22 -10.10
CA VAL A 70 -1.01 6.08 -10.08
C VAL A 70 -1.41 7.54 -9.91
N VAL A 71 -2.43 8.00 -10.65
CA VAL A 71 -2.94 9.38 -10.50
C VAL A 71 -3.62 9.56 -9.13
N ALA A 72 -4.35 8.55 -8.64
CA ALA A 72 -4.95 8.59 -7.30
C ALA A 72 -3.91 8.64 -6.18
N ALA A 73 -2.71 8.09 -6.39
CA ALA A 73 -1.63 8.09 -5.40
C ALA A 73 -1.23 9.50 -4.95
N ALA A 74 -1.36 10.51 -5.81
CA ALA A 74 -1.13 11.92 -5.45
C ALA A 74 -2.17 12.46 -4.45
N ARG A 75 -3.34 11.83 -4.32
CA ARG A 75 -4.42 12.20 -3.39
C ARG A 75 -4.51 11.29 -2.16
N ILE A 76 -3.72 10.21 -2.11
CA ILE A 76 -3.68 9.30 -0.96
C ILE A 76 -2.80 9.89 0.14
N LYS A 77 -3.27 9.85 1.38
CA LYS A 77 -2.52 10.36 2.53
C LYS A 77 -1.39 9.39 2.87
N ARG A 78 -0.14 9.84 2.69
CA ARG A 78 1.06 9.11 3.15
C ARG A 78 1.10 9.10 4.67
N PRO A 79 1.15 7.92 5.32
CA PRO A 79 1.33 7.84 6.76
C PRO A 79 2.78 8.22 7.12
N ILE A 80 2.93 9.05 8.16
CA ILE A 80 4.18 9.77 8.47
C ILE A 80 5.07 8.93 9.41
N THR A 81 4.52 7.96 10.14
CA THR A 81 5.23 7.29 11.25
C THR A 81 5.08 5.75 11.23
N PRO A 82 6.21 5.00 11.16
CA PRO A 82 6.23 3.55 11.30
C PRO A 82 5.68 3.07 12.65
N ALA A 83 5.88 3.88 13.69
CA ALA A 83 5.55 3.56 15.08
C ALA A 83 4.03 3.53 15.35
N GLU A 84 3.26 4.45 14.78
CA GLU A 84 1.79 4.45 14.93
C GLU A 84 1.12 3.31 14.15
N ALA A 85 1.72 2.93 13.02
CA ALA A 85 1.24 1.85 12.19
C ALA A 85 1.48 0.48 12.85
N ASP A 86 2.55 0.34 13.64
CA ASP A 86 2.91 -0.89 14.37
C ASP A 86 2.10 -1.09 15.64
N LEU A 87 1.95 -0.03 16.42
CA LEU A 87 1.24 -0.08 17.71
C LEU A 87 -0.23 -0.52 17.55
N LYS A 88 -0.85 -0.21 16.41
CA LYS A 88 -2.28 -0.48 16.16
C LYS A 88 -2.61 -1.93 15.79
N LEU A 89 -1.62 -2.73 15.36
CA LEU A 89 -1.84 -4.09 14.86
C LEU A 89 -1.28 -5.18 15.79
N GLY A 90 -0.69 -4.82 16.94
CA GLY A 90 -0.15 -5.77 17.90
C GLY A 90 1.01 -6.63 17.37
N ILE A 91 1.63 -6.23 16.25
CA ILE A 91 2.79 -6.91 15.69
C ILE A 91 4.00 -6.42 16.47
N LYS A 92 4.69 -7.32 17.17
CA LYS A 92 5.94 -7.02 17.86
C LYS A 92 7.01 -6.68 16.82
N VAL A 93 7.45 -5.42 16.76
CA VAL A 93 8.66 -5.00 16.02
C VAL A 93 9.81 -5.95 16.40
N PRO A 94 10.48 -6.65 15.46
CA PRO A 94 11.77 -7.24 15.76
C PRO A 94 12.78 -6.09 15.96
N PRO A 95 13.51 -6.01 17.09
CA PRO A 95 14.49 -4.97 17.32
C PRO A 95 15.72 -5.27 16.44
N GLY A 96 15.69 -4.76 15.21
CA GLY A 96 16.74 -5.03 14.22
C GLY A 96 17.36 -3.79 13.58
N ASP A 97 16.70 -2.63 13.60
CA ASP A 97 17.24 -1.44 12.91
C ASP A 97 16.98 -0.16 13.71
N LEU A 98 17.72 -0.04 14.82
CA LEU A 98 18.03 1.23 15.48
C LEU A 98 19.55 1.26 15.73
N ALA A 99 20.33 0.94 14.70
CA ALA A 99 21.77 1.15 14.69
C ALA A 99 22.09 2.15 13.60
N GLY A 100 21.97 3.45 13.94
CA GLY A 100 22.36 4.47 12.98
C GLY A 100 22.04 5.88 13.43
N ALA A 101 23.02 6.49 14.11
CA ALA A 101 23.38 7.90 13.90
C ALA A 101 22.48 8.93 14.63
N GLN A 102 22.91 9.82 15.52
CA GLN A 102 24.21 10.46 15.71
C GLN A 102 24.16 11.37 16.96
N LYS A 103 25.22 11.29 17.78
CA LYS A 103 25.86 12.31 18.65
C LYS A 103 25.01 13.32 19.42
#